data_AF-A0A7J7H0Z4-F1
#
_entry.id   AF-A0A7J7H0Z4-F1
#
_cell.length_a   1.000
_cell.length_b   1.000
_cell.length_c   1.000
_cell.angle_alpha   90.00
_cell.angle_beta   90.00
_cell.angle_gamma   90.00
#
_symmetry.space_group_name_H-M   'P 1'
#
loop_
_entity.id
_entity.type
_entity.pdbx_description
1 polymer ?
#
loop_
_entity_poly.entity_id
_entity_poly.type
_entity_poly.pdbx_seq_one_letter_code
_entity_poly.pdbx_strand_id
1 'polypeptide(L)'
;MNGLKELADLLEEKNMSLAAIQAAHESEINNLGLELEKERDKLANIQLKLQEELKLNESFQEELNLSKVDKDKKMEMNKIRDELNEKISEVRRLQIELTRRENAETDDIAEGLKRVIATLEKENNNLKMEKVELEAALKAADNSSPHKIPPHNHQEISNSLNEKDQSMGHFPGKEEMELSLQKLEKNLKETCQQRDKALQELNRLKQHLLDKESEESEKMDEDSKIIEELREKNEFLKLKKLNLEKALKHAIASQEEVKMTNNNELQKYEEIIDDLKRNLTCCMSTIDAKNVELLNLQTALGQYYAEIEAKEHLEGDMARAREELAKLSEVLKDAHQQAEILKSEKEDSLKKLSQAERILAEGRNRVNKLEEDNAKLRRAFEQSMSRINRMSMDSDYFVDRRIVIKLLVAYFQRNHSKEVLDLMVRMLGFSDEDKQRIGVAQQGAGKGVVRGVLGIPGRLVGGLWSGGSAESNANMASENQSFADLWVDFLLKETEEREKRESAEAINASNGDARTNATGAAFSFSQLSPSPNQNSPPLSQGNIQQSDHSDSEFSTVPLTSSEHSFQVSKLLPRY
;
A
#
# COMPACT_ATOMS: atom_id res chain seq x y z
N MET A 1 -26.73 -79.63 45.34
CA MET A 1 -26.64 -79.10 43.97
C MET A 1 -25.97 -77.73 43.89
N ASN A 2 -26.06 -76.87 44.91
CA ASN A 2 -25.65 -75.46 44.81
C ASN A 2 -24.16 -75.22 44.46
N GLY A 3 -23.21 -75.92 45.09
CA GLY A 3 -21.78 -75.69 44.86
C GLY A 3 -21.26 -75.98 43.44
N LEU A 4 -21.98 -76.74 42.62
CA LEU A 4 -21.63 -76.90 41.19
C LEU A 4 -22.03 -75.69 40.35
N LYS A 5 -23.06 -74.94 40.79
CA LYS A 5 -23.50 -73.73 40.10
C LYS A 5 -22.59 -72.55 40.45
N GLU A 6 -22.26 -72.37 41.73
CA GLU A 6 -21.27 -71.36 42.17
C GLU A 6 -19.91 -71.54 41.49
N LEU A 7 -19.47 -72.79 41.26
CA LEU A 7 -18.22 -73.05 40.52
C LEU A 7 -18.32 -72.69 39.03
N ALA A 8 -19.49 -72.88 38.41
CA ALA A 8 -19.73 -72.50 37.01
C ALA A 8 -19.80 -70.98 36.85
N ASP A 9 -20.57 -70.31 37.71
CA ASP A 9 -20.73 -68.85 37.73
C ASP A 9 -19.36 -68.15 37.94
N LEU A 10 -18.52 -68.66 38.85
CA LEU A 10 -17.15 -68.17 39.08
C LEU A 10 -16.20 -68.38 37.89
N LEU A 11 -16.41 -69.45 37.12
CA LEU A 11 -15.59 -69.78 35.94
C LEU A 11 -16.01 -68.90 34.74
N GLU A 12 -17.30 -68.62 34.61
CA GLU A 12 -17.84 -67.64 33.66
C GLU A 12 -17.37 -66.21 33.98
N GLU A 13 -17.42 -65.79 35.26
CA GLU A 13 -16.86 -64.51 35.71
C GLU A 13 -15.36 -64.38 35.41
N LYS A 14 -14.58 -65.43 35.64
CA LYS A 14 -13.14 -65.46 35.28
C LYS A 14 -12.90 -65.40 33.78
N ASN A 15 -13.73 -66.07 32.96
CA ASN A 15 -13.63 -66.00 31.51
C ASN A 15 -13.99 -64.60 30.99
N MET A 16 -15.02 -63.96 31.55
CA MET A 16 -15.39 -62.58 31.23
C MET A 16 -14.29 -61.59 31.64
N SER A 17 -13.68 -61.79 32.81
CA SER A 17 -12.53 -60.99 33.27
C SER A 17 -11.31 -61.16 32.34
N LEU A 18 -10.97 -62.39 31.95
CA LEU A 18 -9.90 -62.67 30.99
C LEU A 18 -10.17 -62.06 29.61
N ALA A 19 -11.41 -62.16 29.11
CA ALA A 19 -11.79 -61.56 27.83
C ALA A 19 -11.70 -60.02 27.87
N ALA A 20 -12.10 -59.40 28.99
CA ALA A 20 -11.95 -57.95 29.19
C ALA A 20 -10.47 -57.52 29.25
N ILE A 21 -9.62 -58.27 29.95
CA ILE A 21 -8.16 -58.02 29.99
C ILE A 21 -7.54 -58.20 28.59
N GLN A 22 -7.94 -59.24 27.86
CA GLN A 22 -7.45 -59.49 26.51
C GLN A 22 -7.86 -58.38 25.53
N ALA A 23 -9.12 -57.93 25.59
CA ALA A 23 -9.60 -56.79 24.79
C ALA A 23 -8.91 -55.46 25.17
N ALA A 24 -8.58 -55.25 26.45
CA ALA A 24 -7.82 -54.09 26.90
C ALA A 24 -6.39 -54.12 26.34
N HIS A 25 -5.68 -55.25 26.41
CA HIS A 25 -4.35 -55.40 25.81
C HIS A 25 -4.38 -55.26 24.28
N GLU A 26 -5.41 -55.78 23.60
CA GLU A 26 -5.57 -55.62 22.15
C GLU A 26 -5.82 -54.14 21.78
N SER A 27 -6.62 -53.42 22.55
CA SER A 27 -6.80 -51.96 22.40
C SER A 27 -5.50 -51.19 22.66
N GLU A 28 -4.69 -51.60 23.64
CA GLU A 28 -3.40 -50.96 23.94
C GLU A 28 -2.38 -51.21 22.81
N ILE A 29 -2.28 -52.44 22.31
CA ILE A 29 -1.44 -52.79 21.15
C ILE A 29 -1.85 -51.97 19.91
N ASN A 30 -3.15 -51.84 19.63
CA ASN A 30 -3.63 -51.04 18.52
C ASN A 30 -3.30 -49.55 18.70
N ASN A 31 -3.42 -49.00 19.91
CA ASN A 31 -3.07 -47.61 20.20
C ASN A 31 -1.56 -47.35 20.08
N LEU A 32 -0.72 -48.26 20.57
CA LEU A 32 0.74 -48.21 20.40
C LEU A 32 1.15 -48.34 18.93
N GLY A 33 0.45 -49.18 18.15
CA GLY A 33 0.65 -49.30 16.70
C GLY A 33 0.36 -47.99 15.96
N LEU A 34 -0.74 -47.32 16.31
CA LEU A 34 -1.09 -46.00 15.75
C LEU A 34 -0.07 -44.92 16.14
N GLU A 35 0.43 -44.90 17.38
CA GLU A 35 1.44 -43.92 17.78
C GLU A 35 2.79 -44.17 17.12
N LEU A 36 3.18 -45.44 16.95
CA LEU A 36 4.41 -45.82 16.25
C LEU A 36 4.36 -45.41 14.76
N GLU A 37 3.21 -45.52 14.11
CA GLU A 37 3.04 -45.04 12.73
C GLU A 37 3.11 -43.50 12.64
N LYS A 38 2.50 -42.76 13.58
CA LYS A 38 2.68 -41.29 13.66
C LYS A 38 4.15 -40.90 13.85
N GLU A 39 4.92 -41.63 14.66
CA GLU A 39 6.35 -41.37 14.83
C GLU A 39 7.16 -41.68 13.57
N ARG A 40 6.78 -42.70 12.79
CA ARG A 40 7.36 -42.96 11.46
C ARG A 40 7.08 -41.82 10.48
N ASP A 41 5.85 -41.32 10.44
CA ASP A 41 5.47 -40.19 9.59
C ASP A 41 6.24 -38.91 9.98
N LYS A 42 6.37 -38.63 11.29
CA LYS A 42 7.20 -37.53 11.80
C LYS A 42 8.65 -37.68 11.38
N LEU A 43 9.23 -38.89 11.52
CA LEU A 43 10.61 -39.17 11.14
C LEU A 43 10.83 -38.98 9.62
N ALA A 44 9.92 -39.47 8.79
CA ALA A 44 9.97 -39.31 7.33
C ALA A 44 9.89 -37.83 6.92
N ASN A 45 9.03 -37.04 7.57
CA ASN A 45 8.92 -35.59 7.36
C ASN A 45 10.20 -34.84 7.78
N ILE A 46 10.80 -35.19 8.93
CA ILE A 46 12.09 -34.64 9.36
C ILE A 46 13.21 -35.00 8.37
N GLN A 47 13.24 -36.23 7.87
CA GLN A 47 14.22 -36.67 6.88
C GLN A 47 14.07 -35.96 5.54
N LEU A 48 12.83 -35.70 5.08
CA LEU A 48 12.55 -34.91 3.88
C LEU A 48 13.07 -33.47 4.05
N LYS A 49 12.71 -32.80 5.16
CA LYS A 49 13.19 -31.44 5.46
C LYS A 49 14.70 -31.37 5.52
N LEU A 50 15.37 -32.33 6.15
CA LEU A 50 16.83 -32.39 6.19
C LEU A 50 17.43 -32.50 4.78
N GLN A 51 16.80 -33.25 3.87
CA GLN A 51 17.24 -33.35 2.47
C GLN A 51 17.01 -32.04 1.70
N GLU A 52 15.93 -31.32 1.98
CA GLU A 52 15.63 -30.00 1.40
C GLU A 52 16.64 -28.94 1.87
N GLU A 53 16.92 -28.87 3.18
CA GLU A 53 17.92 -27.98 3.77
C GLU A 53 19.34 -28.27 3.24
N LEU A 54 19.70 -29.55 3.03
CA LEU A 54 21.00 -29.90 2.43
C LEU A 54 21.13 -29.38 0.99
N LYS A 55 20.08 -29.49 0.17
CA LYS A 55 20.05 -28.93 -1.20
C LYS A 55 20.10 -27.40 -1.19
N LEU A 56 19.38 -26.78 -0.24
CA LEU A 56 19.36 -25.33 -0.10
C LEU A 56 20.75 -24.80 0.32
N ASN A 57 21.42 -25.49 1.25
CA ASN A 57 22.80 -25.19 1.65
C ASN A 57 23.79 -25.37 0.48
N GLU A 58 23.64 -26.43 -0.33
CA GLU A 58 24.43 -26.62 -1.55
C GLU A 58 24.23 -25.46 -2.54
N SER A 59 22.98 -25.03 -2.76
CA SER A 59 22.66 -23.86 -3.59
C SER A 59 23.26 -22.55 -3.06
N PHE A 60 23.23 -22.32 -1.74
CA PHE A 60 23.90 -21.16 -1.14
C PHE A 60 25.43 -21.22 -1.26
N GLN A 61 26.03 -22.42 -1.20
CA GLN A 61 27.46 -22.62 -1.43
C GLN A 61 27.84 -22.27 -2.88
N GLU A 62 27.01 -22.63 -3.86
CA GLU A 62 27.17 -22.25 -5.26
C GLU A 62 27.01 -20.74 -5.48
N GLU A 63 25.99 -20.11 -4.91
CA GLU A 63 25.77 -18.66 -4.99
C GLU A 63 26.93 -17.86 -4.37
N LEU A 64 27.46 -18.31 -3.22
CA LEU A 64 28.64 -17.73 -2.58
C LEU A 64 29.88 -17.81 -3.49
N ASN A 65 30.08 -18.95 -4.17
CA ASN A 65 31.18 -19.14 -5.12
C ASN A 65 31.02 -18.24 -6.36
N LEU A 66 29.81 -18.13 -6.91
CA LEU A 66 29.50 -17.24 -8.03
C LEU A 66 29.74 -15.76 -7.66
N SER A 67 29.27 -15.34 -6.49
CA SER A 67 29.48 -13.99 -5.94
C SER A 67 30.97 -13.67 -5.73
N LYS A 68 31.75 -14.64 -5.25
CA LYS A 68 33.20 -14.52 -5.13
C LYS A 68 33.87 -14.32 -6.49
N VAL A 69 33.51 -15.11 -7.50
CA VAL A 69 34.03 -14.97 -8.87
C VAL A 69 33.65 -13.62 -9.49
N ASP A 70 32.45 -13.10 -9.24
CA ASP A 70 32.05 -11.76 -9.72
C ASP A 70 32.85 -10.64 -9.03
N LYS A 71 33.09 -10.76 -7.71
CA LYS A 71 33.96 -9.84 -6.97
C LYS A 71 35.39 -9.83 -7.51
N ASP A 72 35.95 -10.99 -7.83
CA ASP A 72 37.30 -11.11 -8.40
C ASP A 72 37.35 -10.50 -9.82
N LYS A 73 36.36 -10.77 -10.68
CA LYS A 73 36.21 -10.10 -12.00
C LYS A 73 36.11 -8.58 -11.87
N LYS A 74 35.36 -8.08 -10.89
CA LYS A 74 35.23 -6.64 -10.62
C LYS A 74 36.53 -6.02 -10.15
N MET A 75 37.37 -6.76 -9.43
CA MET A 75 38.72 -6.32 -9.04
C MET A 75 39.64 -6.19 -10.26
N GLU A 76 39.68 -7.21 -11.13
CA GLU A 76 40.45 -7.15 -12.39
C GLU A 76 39.94 -6.04 -13.32
N MET A 77 38.63 -5.84 -13.45
CA MET A 77 38.05 -4.74 -14.24
C MET A 77 38.46 -3.36 -13.69
N ASN A 78 38.52 -3.19 -12.37
CA ASN A 78 39.01 -1.94 -11.78
C ASN A 78 40.50 -1.73 -12.06
N LYS A 79 41.32 -2.79 -11.93
CA LYS A 79 42.75 -2.73 -12.28
C LYS A 79 42.98 -2.35 -13.75
N ILE A 80 42.25 -2.95 -14.69
CA ILE A 80 42.29 -2.59 -16.11
C ILE A 80 41.86 -1.13 -16.34
N ARG A 81 40.86 -0.64 -15.59
CA ARG A 81 40.45 0.77 -15.64
C ARG A 81 41.56 1.71 -15.15
N ASP A 82 42.28 1.34 -14.11
CA ASP A 82 43.38 2.14 -13.56
C ASP A 82 44.58 2.15 -14.51
N GLU A 83 44.96 1.00 -15.08
CA GLU A 83 45.97 0.90 -16.15
C GLU A 83 45.59 1.74 -17.39
N LEU A 84 44.32 1.74 -17.78
CA LEU A 84 43.81 2.57 -18.87
C LEU A 84 43.89 4.08 -18.53
N ASN A 85 43.55 4.47 -17.30
CA ASN A 85 43.66 5.86 -16.84
C ASN A 85 45.12 6.34 -16.80
N GLU A 86 46.05 5.47 -16.38
CA GLU A 86 47.49 5.75 -16.44
C GLU A 86 47.94 5.95 -17.89
N LYS A 87 47.53 5.08 -18.82
CA LYS A 87 47.87 5.22 -20.24
C LYS A 87 47.24 6.44 -20.90
N ILE A 88 46.01 6.82 -20.55
CA ILE A 88 45.40 8.09 -21.00
C ILE A 88 46.23 9.29 -20.49
N SER A 89 46.72 9.23 -19.25
CA SER A 89 47.56 10.29 -18.67
C SER A 89 48.93 10.37 -19.33
N GLU A 90 49.54 9.21 -19.65
CA GLU A 90 50.78 9.14 -20.42
C GLU A 90 50.63 9.69 -21.84
N VAL A 91 49.55 9.33 -22.56
CA VAL A 91 49.25 9.86 -23.89
C VAL A 91 49.07 11.38 -23.85
N ARG A 92 48.31 11.92 -22.88
CA ARG A 92 48.16 13.38 -22.71
C ARG A 92 49.50 14.07 -22.46
N ARG A 93 50.37 13.49 -21.62
CA ARG A 93 51.72 14.00 -21.37
C ARG A 93 52.57 14.01 -22.64
N LEU A 94 52.57 12.91 -23.40
CA LEU A 94 53.31 12.79 -24.66
C LEU A 94 52.78 13.77 -25.72
N GLN A 95 51.47 14.01 -25.78
CA GLN A 95 50.87 14.97 -26.70
C GLN A 95 51.28 16.41 -26.38
N ILE A 96 51.31 16.79 -25.10
CA ILE A 96 51.85 18.09 -24.65
C ILE A 96 53.33 18.24 -25.03
N GLU A 97 54.14 17.20 -24.81
CA GLU A 97 55.57 17.22 -25.14
C GLU A 97 55.82 17.28 -26.66
N LEU A 98 54.96 16.65 -27.46
CA LEU A 98 55.02 16.70 -28.92
C LEU A 98 54.67 18.09 -29.44
N THR A 99 53.55 18.69 -28.99
CA THR A 99 53.19 20.08 -29.33
C THR A 99 54.26 21.07 -28.89
N ARG A 100 54.92 20.83 -27.75
CA ARG A 100 56.05 21.65 -27.30
C ARG A 100 57.26 21.58 -28.22
N ARG A 101 57.61 20.39 -28.74
CA ARG A 101 58.68 20.23 -29.73
C ARG A 101 58.32 20.87 -31.07
N GLU A 102 57.10 20.64 -31.56
CA GLU A 102 56.62 21.22 -32.81
C GLU A 102 56.72 22.75 -32.78
N ASN A 103 56.25 23.38 -31.69
CA ASN A 103 56.40 24.82 -31.50
C ASN A 103 57.88 25.27 -31.49
N ALA A 104 58.75 24.56 -30.76
CA ALA A 104 60.18 24.89 -30.71
C ALA A 104 60.89 24.73 -32.06
N GLU A 105 60.55 23.69 -32.83
CA GLU A 105 61.09 23.45 -34.17
C GLU A 105 60.59 24.50 -35.18
N THR A 106 59.32 24.92 -35.09
CA THR A 106 58.81 26.03 -35.89
C THR A 106 59.44 27.38 -35.53
N ASP A 107 59.73 27.62 -34.24
CA ASP A 107 60.45 28.82 -33.80
C ASP A 107 61.91 28.82 -34.32
N ASP A 108 62.62 27.70 -34.25
CA ASP A 108 63.98 27.55 -34.80
C ASP A 108 64.02 27.76 -36.33
N ILE A 109 63.02 27.24 -37.06
CA ILE A 109 62.86 27.49 -38.51
C ILE A 109 62.57 28.97 -38.77
N ALA A 110 61.71 29.62 -37.97
CA ALA A 110 61.40 31.03 -38.10
C ALA A 110 62.60 31.95 -37.79
N GLU A 111 63.40 31.60 -36.77
CA GLU A 111 64.71 32.20 -36.48
C GLU A 111 65.69 32.02 -37.63
N GLY A 112 65.77 30.81 -38.21
CA GLY A 112 66.58 30.51 -39.38
C GLY A 112 66.22 31.38 -40.58
N LEU A 113 64.93 31.49 -40.89
CA LEU A 113 64.42 32.36 -41.96
C LEU A 113 64.69 33.84 -41.69
N LYS A 114 64.50 34.33 -40.45
CA LYS A 114 64.87 35.71 -40.07
C LYS A 114 66.37 35.99 -40.29
N ARG A 115 67.26 35.05 -39.93
CA ARG A 115 68.70 35.17 -40.20
C ARG A 115 68.99 35.26 -41.70
N VAL A 116 68.37 34.40 -42.51
CA VAL A 116 68.53 34.41 -43.98
C VAL A 116 68.02 35.71 -44.60
N ILE A 117 66.85 36.20 -44.17
CA ILE A 117 66.29 37.50 -44.61
C ILE A 117 67.27 38.63 -44.27
N ALA A 118 67.77 38.70 -43.03
CA ALA A 118 68.73 39.72 -42.63
C ALA A 118 70.05 39.68 -43.44
N THR A 119 70.53 38.48 -43.81
CA THR A 119 71.68 38.37 -44.72
C THR A 119 71.38 38.84 -46.14
N LEU A 120 70.21 38.49 -46.70
CA LEU A 120 69.79 38.94 -48.02
C LEU A 120 69.51 40.45 -48.07
N GLU A 121 68.94 41.04 -47.03
CA GLU A 121 68.77 42.49 -46.90
C GLU A 121 70.12 43.21 -46.86
N LYS A 122 71.10 42.67 -46.13
CA LYS A 122 72.47 43.22 -46.10
C LYS A 122 73.14 43.12 -47.47
N GLU A 123 73.03 41.97 -48.15
CA GLU A 123 73.59 41.76 -49.48
C GLU A 123 72.92 42.66 -50.54
N ASN A 124 71.60 42.80 -50.50
CA ASN A 124 70.84 43.69 -51.39
C ASN A 124 71.21 45.17 -51.15
N ASN A 125 71.44 45.58 -49.91
CA ASN A 125 71.99 46.91 -49.60
C ASN A 125 73.42 47.10 -50.15
N ASN A 126 74.30 46.10 -50.06
CA ASN A 126 75.63 46.15 -50.65
C ASN A 126 75.57 46.25 -52.19
N LEU A 127 74.81 45.37 -52.85
CA LEU A 127 74.60 45.39 -54.30
C LEU A 127 73.98 46.72 -54.78
N LYS A 128 73.14 47.35 -53.96
CA LYS A 128 72.58 48.67 -54.23
C LYS A 128 73.64 49.78 -54.14
N MET A 129 74.61 49.69 -53.22
CA MET A 129 75.76 50.61 -53.20
C MET A 129 76.70 50.38 -54.37
N GLU A 130 77.06 49.12 -54.65
CA GLU A 130 77.91 48.74 -55.79
C GLU A 130 77.28 49.17 -57.12
N LYS A 131 75.95 49.03 -57.27
CA LYS A 131 75.22 49.57 -58.43
C LYS A 131 75.36 51.09 -58.55
N VAL A 132 75.26 51.84 -57.45
CA VAL A 132 75.43 53.31 -57.46
C VAL A 132 76.86 53.69 -57.84
N GLU A 133 77.85 52.95 -57.35
CA GLU A 133 79.27 53.14 -57.70
C GLU A 133 79.55 52.80 -59.17
N LEU A 134 79.02 51.69 -59.68
CA LEU A 134 79.10 51.31 -61.10
C LEU A 134 78.33 52.27 -62.01
N GLU A 135 77.18 52.80 -61.59
CA GLU A 135 76.43 53.81 -62.35
C GLU A 135 77.18 55.16 -62.38
N ALA A 136 77.91 55.50 -61.32
CA ALA A 136 78.83 56.63 -61.31
C ALA A 136 80.05 56.40 -62.23
N ALA A 137 80.62 55.19 -62.22
CA ALA A 137 81.71 54.80 -63.12
C ALA A 137 81.26 54.77 -64.60
N LEU A 138 80.05 54.32 -64.90
CA LEU A 138 79.45 54.36 -66.25
C LEU A 138 79.23 55.79 -66.72
N LYS A 139 78.70 56.67 -65.86
CA LYS A 139 78.60 58.12 -66.15
C LYS A 139 79.96 58.78 -66.31
N ALA A 140 81.02 58.28 -65.68
CA ALA A 140 82.38 58.74 -65.93
C ALA A 140 82.91 58.22 -67.29
N ALA A 141 82.61 56.98 -67.66
CA ALA A 141 83.05 56.35 -68.92
C ALA A 141 82.31 56.87 -70.17
N ASP A 142 81.01 57.18 -70.08
CA ASP A 142 80.22 57.80 -71.16
C ASP A 142 80.72 59.22 -71.50
N ASN A 143 81.50 59.85 -70.62
CA ASN A 143 82.21 61.10 -70.91
C ASN A 143 83.56 60.89 -71.63
N SER A 144 83.93 59.65 -71.98
CA SER A 144 85.22 59.32 -72.62
C SER A 144 85.11 58.46 -73.90
N SER A 145 84.65 59.09 -74.99
CA SER A 145 84.83 58.66 -76.41
C SER A 145 84.15 57.34 -76.85
N PRO A 146 83.46 57.34 -78.02
CA PRO A 146 84.05 56.61 -79.15
C PRO A 146 83.66 57.11 -80.56
N HIS A 147 84.61 57.17 -81.53
CA HIS A 147 84.21 57.05 -82.94
C HIS A 147 85.28 56.64 -83.98
N LYS A 148 84.84 55.79 -84.92
CA LYS A 148 85.30 55.55 -86.31
C LYS A 148 86.55 54.71 -86.64
N ILE A 149 86.26 53.47 -87.02
CA ILE A 149 86.67 52.75 -88.25
C ILE A 149 85.31 52.39 -88.93
N PRO A 150 85.05 52.28 -90.27
CA PRO A 150 85.79 51.48 -91.29
C PRO A 150 85.66 52.03 -92.77
N PRO A 151 85.65 51.22 -93.86
CA PRO A 151 86.69 50.37 -94.48
C PRO A 151 86.88 50.63 -96.01
N HIS A 152 87.42 49.63 -96.76
CA HIS A 152 87.60 49.43 -98.22
C HIS A 152 89.04 49.67 -98.76
N ASN A 153 89.57 48.97 -99.78
CA ASN A 153 89.03 47.84 -100.58
C ASN A 153 90.13 46.94 -101.23
N HIS A 154 89.67 45.82 -101.80
CA HIS A 154 90.24 44.79 -102.68
C HIS A 154 91.50 45.01 -103.56
N GLN A 155 92.01 43.87 -104.08
CA GLN A 155 92.63 43.64 -105.41
C GLN A 155 94.14 43.97 -105.56
N GLU A 156 95.00 43.27 -106.34
CA GLU A 156 95.12 41.88 -106.85
C GLU A 156 96.51 41.70 -107.55
N ILE A 157 96.93 40.45 -107.81
CA ILE A 157 97.70 39.99 -109.01
C ILE A 157 99.19 40.41 -109.25
N SER A 158 100.05 39.36 -109.14
CA SER A 158 101.21 38.93 -109.99
C SER A 158 102.53 39.69 -110.25
N ASN A 159 103.63 38.94 -110.04
CA ASN A 159 104.77 38.63 -110.94
C ASN A 159 105.01 39.43 -112.25
N SER A 160 106.22 40.02 -112.39
CA SER A 160 107.23 39.75 -113.47
C SER A 160 108.48 40.63 -113.22
N LEU A 161 109.70 40.11 -113.05
CA LEU A 161 110.65 39.60 -114.06
C LEU A 161 111.18 40.65 -115.07
N ASN A 162 112.51 40.87 -115.04
CA ASN A 162 113.38 41.27 -116.18
C ASN A 162 113.19 42.68 -116.83
N GLU A 163 114.18 43.32 -117.48
CA GLU A 163 115.66 43.15 -117.59
C GLU A 163 116.28 44.44 -118.20
N LYS A 164 117.62 44.54 -118.21
CA LYS A 164 118.47 45.44 -119.05
C LYS A 164 118.45 46.95 -118.80
N ASP A 165 119.65 47.54 -118.67
CA ASP A 165 120.23 48.29 -119.81
C ASP A 165 121.76 48.50 -119.72
N GLN A 166 122.43 48.39 -120.89
CA GLN A 166 123.69 49.08 -121.35
C GLN A 166 124.97 49.10 -120.46
N SER A 167 126.22 49.10 -120.97
CA SER A 167 126.79 49.33 -122.32
C SER A 167 128.22 48.75 -122.50
N MET A 168 128.47 48.10 -123.65
CA MET A 168 129.71 48.02 -124.49
C MET A 168 131.13 48.24 -123.91
N GLY A 169 132.07 47.31 -124.18
CA GLY A 169 133.52 47.65 -124.14
C GLY A 169 134.62 46.56 -124.20
N HIS A 170 134.80 45.86 -125.32
CA HIS A 170 136.05 45.18 -125.75
C HIS A 170 136.47 43.81 -125.12
N PHE A 171 137.19 43.01 -125.91
CA PHE A 171 137.59 41.58 -125.77
C PHE A 171 138.81 41.39 -124.82
N PRO A 172 139.14 40.19 -124.26
CA PRO A 172 138.67 38.82 -124.54
C PRO A 172 138.18 37.98 -123.33
N GLY A 173 137.11 37.19 -123.48
CA GLY A 173 136.50 36.42 -122.38
C GLY A 173 136.73 34.90 -122.40
N LYS A 174 137.52 34.39 -121.44
CA LYS A 174 137.39 33.01 -120.90
C LYS A 174 136.74 33.03 -119.51
N GLU A 175 137.03 34.07 -118.72
CA GLU A 175 136.50 34.27 -117.36
C GLU A 175 135.01 34.62 -117.32
N GLU A 176 134.42 35.20 -118.38
CA GLU A 176 132.96 35.46 -118.41
C GLU A 176 132.14 34.17 -118.48
N MET A 177 132.64 33.15 -119.20
CA MET A 177 132.04 31.81 -119.20
C MET A 177 132.10 31.22 -117.79
N GLU A 178 133.23 31.38 -117.10
CA GLU A 178 133.47 30.87 -115.75
C GLU A 178 132.59 31.59 -114.71
N LEU A 179 132.45 32.92 -114.78
CA LEU A 179 131.53 33.71 -113.95
C LEU A 179 130.06 33.38 -114.22
N SER A 180 129.68 33.11 -115.48
CA SER A 180 128.31 32.70 -115.81
C SER A 180 127.99 31.28 -115.32
N LEU A 181 128.94 30.36 -115.40
CA LEU A 181 128.86 29.02 -114.80
C LEU A 181 128.77 29.09 -113.28
N GLN A 182 129.61 29.91 -112.65
CA GLN A 182 129.63 30.10 -111.20
C GLN A 182 128.33 30.78 -110.70
N LYS A 183 127.74 31.68 -111.49
CA LYS A 183 126.40 32.24 -111.25
C LYS A 183 125.29 31.20 -111.41
N LEU A 184 125.39 30.33 -112.43
CA LEU A 184 124.43 29.24 -112.64
C LEU A 184 124.54 28.18 -111.53
N GLU A 185 125.75 27.82 -111.12
CA GLU A 185 126.03 26.93 -110.00
C GLU A 185 125.51 27.51 -108.68
N LYS A 186 125.72 28.80 -108.43
CA LYS A 186 125.14 29.50 -107.28
C LYS A 186 123.62 29.45 -107.31
N ASN A 187 122.98 29.77 -108.44
CA ASN A 187 121.52 29.68 -108.60
C ASN A 187 121.01 28.24 -108.44
N LEU A 188 121.77 27.23 -108.90
CA LEU A 188 121.42 25.82 -108.76
C LEU A 188 121.55 25.36 -107.29
N LYS A 189 122.57 25.85 -106.58
CA LYS A 189 122.74 25.62 -105.13
C LYS A 189 121.66 26.32 -104.30
N GLU A 190 121.28 27.55 -104.66
CA GLU A 190 120.19 28.29 -104.02
C GLU A 190 118.83 27.65 -104.30
N THR A 191 118.54 27.20 -105.54
CA THR A 191 117.30 26.48 -105.84
C THR A 191 117.25 25.10 -105.19
N CYS A 192 118.37 24.37 -105.08
CA CYS A 192 118.47 23.17 -104.24
C CYS A 192 118.18 23.49 -102.76
N GLN A 193 118.77 24.54 -102.19
CA GLN A 193 118.50 24.94 -100.80
C GLN A 193 117.04 25.36 -100.58
N GLN A 194 116.41 26.05 -101.53
CA GLN A 194 114.98 26.40 -101.44
C GLN A 194 114.08 25.18 -101.62
N ARG A 195 114.42 24.25 -102.51
CA ARG A 195 113.75 22.93 -102.62
C ARG A 195 113.86 22.16 -101.31
N ASP A 196 115.04 22.12 -100.70
CA ASP A 196 115.28 21.34 -99.48
C ASP A 196 114.56 21.97 -98.27
N LYS A 197 114.48 23.31 -98.19
CA LYS A 197 113.60 24.03 -97.25
C LYS A 197 112.12 23.72 -97.50
N ALA A 198 111.68 23.76 -98.76
CA ALA A 198 110.29 23.42 -99.10
C ALA A 198 109.95 21.96 -98.77
N LEU A 199 110.90 21.02 -98.93
CA LEU A 199 110.75 19.63 -98.49
C LEU A 199 110.74 19.50 -96.96
N GLN A 200 111.51 20.30 -96.23
CA GLN A 200 111.47 20.36 -94.77
C GLN A 200 110.14 20.91 -94.26
N GLU A 201 109.63 22.02 -94.81
CA GLU A 201 108.32 22.57 -94.45
C GLU A 201 107.17 21.64 -94.91
N LEU A 202 107.28 20.96 -96.05
CA LEU A 202 106.32 19.94 -96.47
C LEU A 202 106.30 18.75 -95.50
N ASN A 203 107.46 18.27 -95.05
CA ASN A 203 107.55 17.21 -94.05
C ASN A 203 107.01 17.67 -92.69
N ARG A 204 107.27 18.92 -92.28
CA ARG A 204 106.73 19.51 -91.04
C ARG A 204 105.21 19.64 -91.10
N LEU A 205 104.67 20.13 -92.22
CA LEU A 205 103.22 20.24 -92.43
C LEU A 205 102.56 18.86 -92.49
N LYS A 206 103.20 17.89 -93.15
CA LYS A 206 102.73 16.49 -93.17
C LYS A 206 102.73 15.88 -91.77
N GLN A 207 103.78 16.09 -90.98
CA GLN A 207 103.84 15.61 -89.59
C GLN A 207 102.75 16.27 -88.76
N HIS A 208 102.61 17.61 -88.79
CA HIS A 208 101.56 18.32 -88.07
C HIS A 208 100.14 17.90 -88.49
N LEU A 209 99.90 17.59 -89.77
CA LEU A 209 98.62 17.04 -90.22
C LEU A 209 98.37 15.65 -89.63
N LEU A 210 99.39 14.81 -89.56
CA LEU A 210 99.31 13.45 -89.02
C LEU A 210 99.18 13.44 -87.49
N ASP A 211 99.88 14.34 -86.81
CA ASP A 211 99.73 14.59 -85.37
C ASP A 211 98.30 15.07 -85.07
N LYS A 212 97.79 16.04 -85.84
CA LYS A 212 96.41 16.54 -85.69
C LYS A 212 95.36 15.46 -86.01
N GLU A 213 95.58 14.65 -87.04
CA GLU A 213 94.70 13.52 -87.37
C GLU A 213 94.68 12.49 -86.23
N SER A 214 95.83 12.26 -85.57
CA SER A 214 95.91 11.38 -84.39
C SER A 214 95.23 11.97 -83.15
N GLU A 215 95.40 13.27 -82.88
CA GLU A 215 94.74 13.99 -81.77
C GLU A 215 93.21 14.03 -81.97
N GLU A 216 92.75 14.28 -83.20
CA GLU A 216 91.32 14.27 -83.53
C GLU A 216 90.74 12.85 -83.50
N SER A 217 91.53 11.81 -83.82
CA SER A 217 91.15 10.41 -83.63
C SER A 217 91.05 10.01 -82.16
N GLU A 218 92.04 10.35 -81.33
CA GLU A 218 92.04 10.08 -79.88
C GLU A 218 90.84 10.77 -79.21
N LYS A 219 90.55 12.01 -79.60
CA LYS A 219 89.35 12.73 -79.14
C LYS A 219 88.04 12.06 -79.59
N MET A 220 87.95 11.53 -80.81
CA MET A 220 86.77 10.78 -81.26
C MET A 220 86.57 9.48 -80.45
N ASP A 221 87.65 8.82 -80.04
CA ASP A 221 87.59 7.64 -79.16
C ASP A 221 87.16 8.02 -77.74
N GLU A 222 87.65 9.15 -77.19
CA GLU A 222 87.19 9.70 -75.91
C GLU A 222 85.70 10.10 -75.94
N ASP A 223 85.27 10.86 -76.95
CA ASP A 223 83.88 11.25 -77.15
C ASP A 223 82.98 10.01 -77.31
N SER A 224 83.43 8.98 -78.04
CA SER A 224 82.72 7.70 -78.20
C SER A 224 82.57 6.96 -76.87
N LYS A 225 83.61 6.93 -76.03
CA LYS A 225 83.58 6.34 -74.70
C LYS A 225 82.60 7.08 -73.77
N ILE A 226 82.61 8.42 -73.79
CA ILE A 226 81.68 9.25 -73.02
C ILE A 226 80.24 8.99 -73.45
N ILE A 227 79.97 8.88 -74.76
CA ILE A 227 78.65 8.56 -75.30
C ILE A 227 78.17 7.18 -74.81
N GLU A 228 79.03 6.16 -74.79
CA GLU A 228 78.63 4.83 -74.33
C GLU A 228 78.40 4.78 -72.82
N GLU A 229 79.26 5.42 -72.01
CA GLU A 229 79.01 5.59 -70.57
C GLU A 229 77.68 6.31 -70.29
N LEU A 230 77.32 7.32 -71.09
CA LEU A 230 76.05 8.03 -70.97
C LEU A 230 74.85 7.15 -71.36
N ARG A 231 75.00 6.26 -72.36
CA ARG A 231 73.98 5.26 -72.73
C ARG A 231 73.77 4.25 -71.61
N GLU A 232 74.83 3.67 -71.07
CA GLU A 232 74.76 2.74 -69.94
C GLU A 232 74.08 3.38 -68.71
N LYS A 233 74.48 4.62 -68.36
CA LYS A 233 73.84 5.39 -67.28
C LYS A 233 72.36 5.66 -67.58
N ASN A 234 71.99 5.92 -68.84
CA ASN A 234 70.60 6.15 -69.24
C ASN A 234 69.74 4.87 -69.13
N GLU A 235 70.24 3.73 -69.61
CA GLU A 235 69.57 2.43 -69.48
C GLU A 235 69.46 1.99 -68.02
N PHE A 236 70.50 2.18 -67.21
CA PHE A 236 70.44 1.93 -65.77
C PHE A 236 69.36 2.79 -65.09
N LEU A 237 69.26 4.08 -65.44
CA LEU A 237 68.22 4.98 -64.92
C LEU A 237 66.82 4.56 -65.39
N LYS A 238 66.64 4.12 -66.64
CA LYS A 238 65.38 3.54 -67.13
C LYS A 238 64.99 2.28 -66.35
N LEU A 239 65.94 1.36 -66.13
CA LEU A 239 65.69 0.13 -65.39
C LEU A 239 65.32 0.43 -63.92
N LYS A 240 66.03 1.36 -63.28
CA LYS A 240 65.74 1.84 -61.93
C LYS A 240 64.35 2.48 -61.84
N LYS A 241 63.99 3.34 -62.80
CA LYS A 241 62.65 3.94 -62.92
C LYS A 241 61.58 2.85 -63.06
N LEU A 242 61.75 1.89 -63.96
CA LEU A 242 60.80 0.80 -64.17
C LEU A 242 60.61 -0.06 -62.90
N ASN A 243 61.68 -0.33 -62.16
CA ASN A 243 61.62 -1.08 -60.90
C ASN A 243 60.90 -0.27 -59.80
N LEU A 244 61.16 1.03 -59.70
CA LEU A 244 60.42 1.93 -58.78
C LEU A 244 58.93 2.03 -59.16
N GLU A 245 58.59 2.12 -60.45
CA GLU A 245 57.20 2.11 -60.91
C GLU A 245 56.47 0.79 -60.60
N LYS A 246 57.16 -0.35 -60.73
CA LYS A 246 56.61 -1.66 -60.33
C LYS A 246 56.41 -1.75 -58.81
N ALA A 247 57.38 -1.30 -58.03
CA ALA A 247 57.29 -1.26 -56.57
C ALA A 247 56.15 -0.33 -56.10
N LEU A 248 56.00 0.86 -56.72
CA LEU A 248 54.91 1.79 -56.45
C LEU A 248 53.54 1.17 -56.76
N LYS A 249 53.38 0.54 -57.94
CA LYS A 249 52.13 -0.15 -58.31
C LYS A 249 51.79 -1.28 -57.34
N HIS A 250 52.78 -2.04 -56.89
CA HIS A 250 52.57 -3.10 -55.91
C HIS A 250 52.18 -2.54 -54.52
N ALA A 251 52.83 -1.46 -54.07
CA ALA A 251 52.50 -0.79 -52.81
C ALA A 251 51.09 -0.16 -52.83
N ILE A 252 50.66 0.41 -53.96
CA ILE A 252 49.29 0.90 -54.13
C ILE A 252 48.28 -0.26 -54.06
N ALA A 253 48.57 -1.38 -54.73
CA ALA A 253 47.69 -2.55 -54.72
C ALA A 253 47.56 -3.17 -53.32
N SER A 254 48.67 -3.35 -52.59
CA SER A 254 48.62 -3.88 -51.21
C SER A 254 47.98 -2.90 -50.23
N GLN A 255 48.16 -1.59 -50.41
CA GLN A 255 47.47 -0.59 -49.60
C GLN A 255 45.95 -0.61 -49.85
N GLU A 256 45.50 -0.84 -51.09
CA GLU A 256 44.08 -0.97 -51.40
C GLU A 256 43.48 -2.27 -50.86
N GLU A 257 44.22 -3.38 -50.92
CA GLU A 257 43.84 -4.65 -50.28
C GLU A 257 43.64 -4.48 -48.77
N VAL A 258 44.57 -3.82 -48.07
CA VAL A 258 44.46 -3.53 -46.63
C VAL A 258 43.29 -2.59 -46.29
N LYS A 259 42.97 -1.60 -47.14
CA LYS A 259 41.75 -0.80 -46.95
C LYS A 259 40.49 -1.64 -47.10
N MET A 260 40.45 -2.53 -48.09
CA MET A 260 39.29 -3.39 -48.33
C MET A 260 39.10 -4.40 -47.19
N THR A 261 40.16 -5.00 -46.65
CA THR A 261 40.05 -5.88 -45.47
C THR A 261 39.59 -5.10 -44.23
N ASN A 262 40.16 -3.92 -43.97
CA ASN A 262 39.77 -3.08 -42.84
C ASN A 262 38.30 -2.60 -42.95
N ASN A 263 37.83 -2.22 -44.14
CA ASN A 263 36.43 -1.87 -44.36
C ASN A 263 35.49 -3.06 -44.13
N ASN A 264 35.87 -4.26 -44.59
CA ASN A 264 35.10 -5.48 -44.34
C ASN A 264 35.06 -5.87 -42.85
N GLU A 265 36.13 -5.59 -42.10
CA GLU A 265 36.16 -5.79 -40.64
C GLU A 265 35.32 -4.75 -39.91
N LEU A 266 35.41 -3.47 -40.28
CA LEU A 266 34.54 -2.41 -39.76
C LEU A 266 33.05 -2.72 -39.99
N GLN A 267 32.68 -3.18 -41.19
CA GLN A 267 31.30 -3.60 -41.46
C GLN A 267 30.85 -4.76 -40.56
N LYS A 268 31.68 -5.79 -40.35
CA LYS A 268 31.36 -6.89 -39.42
C LYS A 268 31.18 -6.39 -37.99
N TYR A 269 32.02 -5.45 -37.53
CA TYR A 269 31.86 -4.85 -36.21
C TYR A 269 30.58 -4.01 -36.10
N GLU A 270 30.20 -3.29 -37.16
CA GLU A 270 28.95 -2.53 -37.24
C GLU A 270 27.72 -3.46 -37.20
N GLU A 271 27.73 -4.57 -37.95
CA GLU A 271 26.70 -5.61 -37.91
C GLU A 271 26.58 -6.24 -36.52
N ILE A 272 27.70 -6.61 -35.87
CA ILE A 272 27.72 -7.13 -34.50
C ILE A 272 27.17 -6.09 -33.50
N ILE A 273 27.54 -4.82 -33.63
CA ILE A 273 27.05 -3.73 -32.78
C ILE A 273 25.53 -3.58 -32.94
N ASP A 274 25.01 -3.64 -34.16
CA ASP A 274 23.57 -3.50 -34.42
C ASP A 274 22.76 -4.72 -33.94
N ASP A 275 23.29 -5.94 -34.06
CA ASP A 275 22.67 -7.12 -33.46
C ASP A 275 22.71 -7.09 -31.92
N LEU A 276 23.80 -6.60 -31.32
CA LEU A 276 23.84 -6.35 -29.87
C LEU A 276 22.84 -5.27 -29.43
N LYS A 277 22.66 -4.19 -30.22
CA LYS A 277 21.60 -3.19 -29.97
C LYS A 277 20.20 -3.81 -30.06
N ARG A 278 19.92 -4.62 -31.11
CA ARG A 278 18.63 -5.33 -31.26
C ARG A 278 18.36 -6.25 -30.08
N ASN A 279 19.36 -7.03 -29.66
CA ASN A 279 19.25 -7.91 -28.50
C ASN A 279 19.00 -7.13 -27.21
N LEU A 280 19.71 -6.01 -26.99
CA LEU A 280 19.48 -5.12 -25.85
C LEU A 280 18.06 -4.54 -25.85
N THR A 281 17.55 -4.08 -27.00
CA THR A 281 16.17 -3.59 -27.13
C THR A 281 15.14 -4.70 -26.88
N CYS A 282 15.39 -5.92 -27.37
CA CYS A 282 14.56 -7.09 -27.13
C CYS A 282 14.50 -7.44 -25.63
N CYS A 283 15.65 -7.50 -24.96
CA CYS A 283 15.74 -7.71 -23.51
C CYS A 283 15.00 -6.61 -22.73
N MET A 284 15.18 -5.33 -23.09
CA MET A 284 14.47 -4.22 -22.45
C MET A 284 12.95 -4.37 -22.59
N SER A 285 12.45 -4.63 -23.81
CA SER A 285 11.01 -4.84 -24.04
C SER A 285 10.44 -6.06 -23.29
N THR A 286 11.26 -7.08 -23.06
CA THR A 286 10.89 -8.26 -22.26
C THR A 286 10.81 -7.91 -20.77
N ILE A 287 11.75 -7.09 -20.27
CA ILE A 287 11.72 -6.57 -18.90
C ILE A 287 10.49 -5.68 -18.69
N ASP A 288 10.19 -4.77 -19.63
CA ASP A 288 9.01 -3.90 -19.55
C ASP A 288 7.70 -4.72 -19.54
N ALA A 289 7.59 -5.75 -20.39
CA ALA A 289 6.45 -6.67 -20.36
C ALA A 289 6.31 -7.38 -19.00
N LYS A 290 7.42 -7.84 -18.42
CA LYS A 290 7.42 -8.49 -17.09
C LYS A 290 7.10 -7.52 -15.95
N ASN A 291 7.51 -6.25 -16.05
CA ASN A 291 7.12 -5.21 -15.10
C ASN A 291 5.61 -4.93 -15.13
N VAL A 292 4.99 -4.95 -16.32
CA VAL A 292 3.52 -4.84 -16.47
C VAL A 292 2.81 -6.08 -15.89
N GLU A 293 3.33 -7.30 -16.14
CA GLU A 293 2.79 -8.52 -15.51
C GLU A 293 2.87 -8.45 -13.97
N LEU A 294 4.00 -8.02 -13.40
CA LEU A 294 4.17 -7.87 -11.95
C LEU A 294 3.23 -6.82 -11.36
N LEU A 295 3.03 -5.67 -12.03
CA LEU A 295 2.09 -4.64 -11.59
C LEU A 295 0.64 -5.15 -11.62
N ASN A 296 0.27 -5.93 -12.65
CA ASN A 296 -1.05 -6.56 -12.72
C ASN A 296 -1.25 -7.60 -11.61
N LEU A 297 -0.23 -8.42 -11.33
CA LEU A 297 -0.22 -9.38 -10.21
C LEU A 297 -0.35 -8.69 -8.85
N GLN A 298 0.40 -7.60 -8.62
CA GLN A 298 0.32 -6.80 -7.40
C GLN A 298 -1.07 -6.16 -7.25
N THR A 299 -1.66 -5.68 -8.34
CA THR A 299 -3.02 -5.13 -8.34
C THR A 299 -4.07 -6.19 -8.02
N ALA A 300 -3.95 -7.39 -8.61
CA ALA A 300 -4.84 -8.51 -8.32
C ALA A 300 -4.69 -9.00 -6.86
N LEU A 301 -3.47 -9.07 -6.32
CA LEU A 301 -3.24 -9.37 -4.91
C LEU A 301 -3.87 -8.33 -3.99
N GLY A 302 -3.73 -7.03 -4.30
CA GLY A 302 -4.41 -5.96 -3.57
C GLY A 302 -5.94 -6.08 -3.58
N GLN A 303 -6.52 -6.49 -4.73
CA GLN A 303 -7.95 -6.79 -4.84
C GLN A 303 -8.35 -8.00 -3.99
N TYR A 304 -7.56 -9.07 -3.99
CA TYR A 304 -7.82 -10.24 -3.13
C TYR A 304 -7.77 -9.90 -1.64
N TYR A 305 -6.83 -9.06 -1.19
CA TYR A 305 -6.81 -8.61 0.21
C TYR A 305 -8.06 -7.81 0.57
N ALA A 306 -8.49 -6.88 -0.28
CA ALA A 306 -9.74 -6.14 -0.07
C ALA A 306 -11.00 -7.03 -0.10
N GLU A 307 -11.02 -8.07 -0.94
CA GLU A 307 -12.12 -9.05 -1.00
C GLU A 307 -12.14 -9.96 0.24
N ILE A 308 -10.96 -10.34 0.78
CA ILE A 308 -10.85 -11.09 2.04
C ILE A 308 -11.36 -10.26 3.22
N GLU A 309 -10.95 -8.99 3.33
CA GLU A 309 -11.42 -8.06 4.37
C GLU A 309 -12.94 -7.83 4.28
N ALA A 310 -13.46 -7.57 3.08
CA ALA A 310 -14.90 -7.43 2.86
C ALA A 310 -15.69 -8.70 3.21
N LYS A 311 -15.12 -9.88 2.92
CA LYS A 311 -15.72 -11.17 3.29
C LYS A 311 -15.72 -11.38 4.80
N GLU A 312 -14.63 -11.04 5.51
CA GLU A 312 -14.55 -11.15 6.97
C GLU A 312 -15.59 -10.24 7.66
N HIS A 313 -15.75 -9.00 7.18
CA HIS A 313 -16.81 -8.11 7.65
C HIS A 313 -18.21 -8.71 7.46
N LEU A 314 -18.50 -9.24 6.27
CA LEU A 314 -19.79 -9.87 5.95
C LEU A 314 -20.04 -11.15 6.76
N GLU A 315 -19.00 -11.94 7.03
CA GLU A 315 -19.09 -13.13 7.89
C GLU A 315 -19.38 -12.72 9.36
N GLY A 316 -18.75 -11.64 9.84
CA GLY A 316 -19.05 -11.03 11.13
C GLY A 316 -20.48 -10.49 11.24
N ASP A 317 -21.02 -9.85 10.19
CA ASP A 317 -22.42 -9.43 10.13
C ASP A 317 -23.38 -10.62 10.11
N MET A 318 -23.07 -11.68 9.35
CA MET A 318 -23.86 -12.91 9.38
C MET A 318 -23.84 -13.60 10.75
N ALA A 319 -22.72 -13.56 11.47
CA ALA A 319 -22.63 -14.08 12.83
C ALA A 319 -23.53 -13.27 13.79
N ARG A 320 -23.46 -11.93 13.74
CA ARG A 320 -24.35 -11.03 14.52
C ARG A 320 -25.82 -11.29 14.22
N ALA A 321 -26.21 -11.32 12.94
CA ALA A 321 -27.59 -11.57 12.53
C ALA A 321 -28.11 -12.96 12.97
N ARG A 322 -27.24 -13.98 13.00
CA ARG A 322 -27.58 -15.30 13.56
C ARG A 322 -27.77 -15.27 15.07
N GLU A 323 -26.95 -14.51 15.80
CA GLU A 323 -27.09 -14.33 17.25
C GLU A 323 -28.39 -13.58 17.60
N GLU A 324 -28.71 -12.52 16.87
CA GLU A 324 -29.98 -11.78 17.01
C GLU A 324 -31.19 -12.67 16.69
N LEU A 325 -31.12 -13.47 15.62
CA LEU A 325 -32.16 -14.43 15.27
C LEU A 325 -32.33 -15.51 16.36
N ALA A 326 -31.22 -15.98 16.96
CA ALA A 326 -31.27 -16.94 18.06
C ALA A 326 -31.98 -16.34 19.29
N LYS A 327 -31.59 -15.12 19.71
CA LYS A 327 -32.23 -14.37 20.81
C LYS A 327 -33.72 -14.14 20.55
N LEU A 328 -34.10 -13.69 19.36
CA LEU A 328 -35.50 -13.52 18.97
C LEU A 328 -36.27 -14.84 18.98
N SER A 329 -35.65 -15.95 18.59
CA SER A 329 -36.27 -17.28 18.63
C SER A 329 -36.48 -17.81 20.05
N GLU A 330 -35.61 -17.43 20.99
CA GLU A 330 -35.72 -17.75 22.42
C GLU A 330 -36.87 -16.95 23.05
N VAL A 331 -36.88 -15.62 22.88
CA VAL A 331 -37.98 -14.75 23.34
C VAL A 331 -39.33 -15.19 22.76
N LEU A 332 -39.38 -15.64 21.49
CA LEU A 332 -40.59 -16.17 20.87
C LEU A 332 -41.07 -17.48 21.51
N LYS A 333 -40.15 -18.38 21.90
CA LYS A 333 -40.48 -19.61 22.62
C LYS A 333 -41.01 -19.32 24.02
N ASP A 334 -40.39 -18.40 24.74
CA ASP A 334 -40.81 -18.02 26.09
C ASP A 334 -42.20 -17.37 26.07
N ALA A 335 -42.44 -16.44 25.13
CA ALA A 335 -43.75 -15.85 24.91
C ALA A 335 -44.82 -16.89 24.54
N HIS A 336 -44.45 -17.92 23.76
CA HIS A 336 -45.36 -19.01 23.43
C HIS A 336 -45.67 -19.91 24.65
N GLN A 337 -44.67 -20.22 25.48
CA GLN A 337 -44.87 -20.97 26.73
C GLN A 337 -45.78 -20.19 27.70
N GLN A 338 -45.53 -18.90 27.89
CA GLN A 338 -46.38 -18.02 28.71
C GLN A 338 -47.82 -17.96 28.19
N ALA A 339 -48.01 -17.91 26.86
CA ALA A 339 -49.35 -17.92 26.26
C ALA A 339 -50.10 -19.24 26.51
N GLU A 340 -49.44 -20.39 26.44
CA GLU A 340 -50.06 -21.68 26.77
C GLU A 340 -50.33 -21.85 28.27
N ILE A 341 -49.46 -21.32 29.16
CA ILE A 341 -49.73 -21.25 30.60
C ILE A 341 -51.00 -20.44 30.87
N LEU A 342 -51.07 -19.18 30.42
CA LEU A 342 -52.24 -18.30 30.60
C LEU A 342 -53.53 -18.90 30.02
N LYS A 343 -53.43 -19.63 28.91
CA LYS A 343 -54.54 -20.38 28.31
C LYS A 343 -55.01 -21.53 29.21
N SER A 344 -54.09 -22.31 29.79
CA SER A 344 -54.44 -23.36 30.76
C SER A 344 -55.09 -22.80 32.03
N GLU A 345 -54.58 -21.70 32.56
CA GLU A 345 -55.15 -21.01 33.72
C GLU A 345 -56.54 -20.44 33.45
N LYS A 346 -56.75 -19.91 32.24
CA LYS A 346 -58.07 -19.48 31.75
C LYS A 346 -59.03 -20.66 31.64
N GLU A 347 -58.60 -21.80 31.10
CA GLU A 347 -59.42 -23.01 31.01
C GLU A 347 -59.81 -23.55 32.40
N ASP A 348 -58.89 -23.55 33.36
CA ASP A 348 -59.18 -23.95 34.74
C ASP A 348 -60.07 -22.94 35.48
N SER A 349 -59.89 -21.65 35.20
CA SER A 349 -60.80 -20.58 35.67
C SER A 349 -62.21 -20.74 35.10
N LEU A 350 -62.35 -21.12 33.83
CA LEU A 350 -63.63 -21.44 33.20
C LEU A 350 -64.27 -22.70 33.80
N LYS A 351 -63.49 -23.75 34.10
CA LYS A 351 -63.99 -24.95 34.82
C LYS A 351 -64.53 -24.56 36.20
N LYS A 352 -63.77 -23.80 36.99
CA LYS A 352 -64.18 -23.29 38.32
C LYS A 352 -65.44 -22.42 38.22
N LEU A 353 -65.52 -21.53 37.23
CA LEU A 353 -66.72 -20.71 36.97
C LEU A 353 -67.93 -21.59 36.67
N SER A 354 -67.82 -22.56 35.77
CA SER A 354 -68.93 -23.47 35.42
C SER A 354 -69.41 -24.33 36.61
N GLN A 355 -68.51 -24.65 37.56
CA GLN A 355 -68.85 -25.33 38.80
C GLN A 355 -69.59 -24.39 39.76
N ALA A 356 -69.11 -23.15 39.92
CA ALA A 356 -69.75 -22.13 40.75
C ALA A 356 -71.15 -21.77 40.22
N GLU A 357 -71.32 -21.62 38.91
CA GLU A 357 -72.61 -21.40 38.24
C GLU A 357 -73.59 -22.55 38.50
N ARG A 358 -73.12 -23.81 38.48
CA ARG A 358 -73.95 -24.98 38.80
C ARG A 358 -74.40 -24.98 40.25
N ILE A 359 -73.48 -24.74 41.20
CA ILE A 359 -73.80 -24.64 42.63
C ILE A 359 -74.77 -23.47 42.90
N LEU A 360 -74.61 -22.35 42.20
CA LEU A 360 -75.49 -21.20 42.29
C LEU A 360 -76.89 -21.52 41.74
N ALA A 361 -76.99 -22.24 40.62
CA ALA A 361 -78.27 -22.71 40.06
C ALA A 361 -78.97 -23.71 41.00
N GLU A 362 -78.24 -24.67 41.58
CA GLU A 362 -78.75 -25.59 42.61
C GLU A 362 -79.21 -24.83 43.87
N GLY A 363 -78.45 -23.82 44.31
CA GLY A 363 -78.79 -22.92 45.40
C GLY A 363 -80.07 -22.13 45.13
N ARG A 364 -80.21 -21.53 43.95
CA ARG A 364 -81.46 -20.87 43.50
C ARG A 364 -82.65 -21.83 43.51
N ASN A 365 -82.48 -23.04 42.98
CA ASN A 365 -83.54 -24.05 42.98
C ASN A 365 -83.97 -24.44 44.41
N ARG A 366 -83.00 -24.54 45.34
CA ARG A 366 -83.29 -24.79 46.77
C ARG A 366 -83.99 -23.59 47.43
N VAL A 367 -83.59 -22.36 47.13
CA VAL A 367 -84.26 -21.14 47.61
C VAL A 367 -85.71 -21.09 47.08
N ASN A 368 -85.93 -21.24 45.78
CA ASN A 368 -87.27 -21.27 45.18
C ASN A 368 -88.18 -22.32 45.85
N LYS A 369 -87.65 -23.52 46.12
CA LYS A 369 -88.40 -24.57 46.84
C LYS A 369 -88.74 -24.17 48.28
N LEU A 370 -87.81 -23.55 48.99
CA LEU A 370 -88.05 -23.03 50.34
C LEU A 370 -89.06 -21.87 50.34
N GLU A 371 -89.05 -21.01 49.32
CA GLU A 371 -90.04 -19.95 49.12
C GLU A 371 -91.44 -20.51 48.84
N GLU A 372 -91.55 -21.52 47.97
CA GLU A 372 -92.80 -22.25 47.75
C GLU A 372 -93.35 -22.88 49.03
N ASP A 373 -92.49 -23.56 49.80
CA ASP A 373 -92.88 -24.21 51.05
C ASP A 373 -93.22 -23.18 52.13
N ASN A 374 -92.52 -22.04 52.20
CA ASN A 374 -92.91 -20.91 53.05
C ASN A 374 -94.26 -20.33 52.63
N ALA A 375 -94.54 -20.20 51.33
CA ALA A 375 -95.83 -19.77 50.81
C ALA A 375 -96.96 -20.78 51.11
N LYS A 376 -96.68 -22.09 51.07
CA LYS A 376 -97.62 -23.14 51.53
C LYS A 376 -97.91 -23.00 53.02
N LEU A 377 -96.88 -22.83 53.85
CA LEU A 377 -97.02 -22.62 55.30
C LEU A 377 -97.80 -21.34 55.63
N ARG A 378 -97.53 -20.22 54.95
CA ARG A 378 -98.28 -18.96 55.09
C ARG A 378 -99.77 -19.16 54.79
N ARG A 379 -100.12 -19.83 53.67
CA ARG A 379 -101.52 -20.14 53.34
C ARG A 379 -102.18 -21.06 54.38
N ALA A 380 -101.46 -22.07 54.88
CA ALA A 380 -101.98 -22.98 55.91
C ALA A 380 -102.21 -22.28 57.25
N PHE A 381 -101.31 -21.36 57.63
CA PHE A 381 -101.46 -20.50 58.80
C PHE A 381 -102.63 -19.51 58.64
N GLU A 382 -102.78 -18.89 57.48
CA GLU A 382 -103.89 -18.00 57.18
C GLU A 382 -105.25 -18.73 57.20
N GLN A 383 -105.30 -19.99 56.74
CA GLN A 383 -106.46 -20.85 56.86
C GLN A 383 -106.77 -21.25 58.32
N SER A 384 -105.77 -21.57 59.13
CA SER A 384 -105.99 -21.91 60.54
C SER A 384 -106.41 -20.68 61.37
N MET A 385 -105.80 -19.52 61.11
CA MET A 385 -106.20 -18.23 61.67
C MET A 385 -107.65 -17.89 61.28
N SER A 386 -108.02 -18.08 60.01
CA SER A 386 -109.40 -17.90 59.53
C SER A 386 -110.38 -18.85 60.22
N ARG A 387 -110.00 -20.10 60.47
CA ARG A 387 -110.82 -21.08 61.21
C ARG A 387 -110.98 -20.69 62.68
N ILE A 388 -109.92 -20.23 63.34
CA ILE A 388 -109.95 -19.76 64.73
C ILE A 388 -110.85 -18.53 64.86
N ASN A 389 -110.67 -17.52 63.99
CA ASN A 389 -111.51 -16.32 64.00
C ASN A 389 -113.00 -16.66 63.79
N ARG A 390 -113.31 -17.61 62.90
CA ARG A 390 -114.68 -18.15 62.74
C ARG A 390 -115.22 -18.85 63.98
N MET A 391 -114.39 -19.61 64.71
CA MET A 391 -114.79 -20.33 65.91
C MET A 391 -114.88 -19.43 67.16
N SER A 392 -114.16 -18.31 67.18
CA SER A 392 -114.13 -17.36 68.31
C SER A 392 -115.23 -16.30 68.26
N MET A 393 -115.81 -16.02 67.08
CA MET A 393 -116.87 -15.01 66.95
C MET A 393 -118.23 -15.43 67.54
N ASP A 394 -118.50 -16.73 67.66
CA ASP A 394 -119.81 -17.25 68.10
C ASP A 394 -119.95 -17.44 69.63
N SER A 395 -118.86 -17.41 70.41
CA SER A 395 -118.88 -17.76 71.85
C SER A 395 -119.03 -16.59 72.82
N ASP A 396 -118.64 -15.37 72.43
CA ASP A 396 -118.25 -14.35 73.41
C ASP A 396 -119.36 -13.36 73.83
N TYR A 397 -120.57 -13.49 73.27
CA TYR A 397 -121.67 -12.52 73.46
C TYR A 397 -122.95 -13.06 74.14
N PHE A 398 -123.01 -14.34 74.53
CA PHE A 398 -124.24 -14.93 75.10
C PHE A 398 -123.99 -15.76 76.37
N VAL A 399 -124.27 -15.16 77.53
CA VAL A 399 -124.46 -15.92 78.78
C VAL A 399 -125.84 -16.60 78.73
N ASP A 400 -125.88 -17.93 78.85
CA ASP A 400 -127.13 -18.70 78.77
C ASP A 400 -128.18 -18.16 79.76
N ARG A 401 -129.34 -17.77 79.23
CA ARG A 401 -130.52 -17.30 79.97
C ARG A 401 -130.89 -18.22 81.14
N ARG A 402 -130.64 -19.53 81.04
CA ARG A 402 -130.87 -20.50 82.14
C ARG A 402 -129.96 -20.28 83.34
N ILE A 403 -128.70 -19.87 83.11
CA ILE A 403 -127.73 -19.54 84.17
C ILE A 403 -128.18 -18.26 84.88
N VAL A 404 -128.56 -17.23 84.12
CA VAL A 404 -129.09 -15.96 84.65
C VAL A 404 -130.34 -16.18 85.48
N ILE A 405 -131.31 -16.97 85.00
CA ILE A 405 -132.53 -17.31 85.75
C ILE A 405 -132.19 -18.08 87.03
N LYS A 406 -131.30 -19.08 86.99
CA LYS A 406 -130.91 -19.84 88.18
C LYS A 406 -130.26 -18.96 89.25
N LEU A 407 -129.38 -18.03 88.85
CA LEU A 407 -128.77 -17.07 89.76
C LEU A 407 -129.82 -16.18 90.43
N LEU A 408 -130.75 -15.63 89.64
CA LEU A 408 -131.79 -14.71 90.12
C LEU A 408 -132.80 -15.43 91.04
N VAL A 409 -133.17 -16.68 90.73
CA VAL A 409 -133.98 -17.55 91.59
C VAL A 409 -133.24 -17.91 92.89
N ALA A 410 -131.94 -18.25 92.82
CA ALA A 410 -131.14 -18.57 94.00
C ALA A 410 -131.00 -17.37 94.95
N TYR A 411 -130.92 -16.14 94.41
CA TYR A 411 -130.87 -14.91 95.20
C TYR A 411 -132.14 -14.70 96.05
N PHE A 412 -133.32 -14.89 95.46
CA PHE A 412 -134.59 -14.81 96.21
C PHE A 412 -134.80 -16.01 97.15
N GLN A 413 -134.46 -17.23 96.74
CA GLN A 413 -134.62 -18.42 97.59
C GLN A 413 -133.70 -18.42 98.83
N ARG A 414 -132.50 -17.83 98.74
CA ARG A 414 -131.56 -17.70 99.86
C ARG A 414 -131.66 -16.37 100.60
N ASN A 415 -132.86 -15.81 100.71
CA ASN A 415 -133.17 -14.66 101.57
C ASN A 415 -132.23 -13.47 101.31
N HIS A 416 -131.97 -13.16 100.03
CA HIS A 416 -131.06 -12.10 99.55
C HIS A 416 -129.58 -12.28 99.91
N SER A 417 -129.02 -13.49 99.75
CA SER A 417 -127.60 -13.74 100.08
C SER A 417 -126.61 -12.93 99.22
N LYS A 418 -125.64 -12.30 99.88
CA LYS A 418 -124.62 -11.45 99.22
C LYS A 418 -123.71 -12.23 98.27
N GLU A 419 -123.42 -13.50 98.55
CA GLU A 419 -122.55 -14.36 97.72
C GLU A 419 -123.15 -14.62 96.33
N VAL A 420 -124.47 -14.83 96.24
CA VAL A 420 -125.14 -15.04 94.94
C VAL A 420 -125.16 -13.73 94.16
N LEU A 421 -125.32 -12.59 94.84
CA LEU A 421 -125.28 -11.26 94.22
C LEU A 421 -123.87 -10.92 93.67
N ASP A 422 -122.80 -11.25 94.40
CA ASP A 422 -121.42 -11.11 93.92
C ASP A 422 -121.11 -12.04 92.72
N LEU A 423 -121.61 -13.28 92.74
CA LEU A 423 -121.49 -14.18 91.60
C LEU A 423 -122.27 -13.68 90.38
N MET A 424 -123.47 -13.11 90.57
CA MET A 424 -124.23 -12.44 89.51
C MET A 424 -123.43 -11.28 88.91
N VAL A 425 -122.91 -10.39 89.74
CA VAL A 425 -122.07 -9.25 89.32
C VAL A 425 -120.90 -9.72 88.44
N ARG A 426 -120.24 -10.81 88.82
CA ARG A 426 -119.08 -11.37 88.09
C ARG A 426 -119.45 -12.10 86.79
N MET A 427 -120.55 -12.85 86.76
CA MET A 427 -120.98 -13.59 85.55
C MET A 427 -121.75 -12.74 84.53
N LEU A 428 -122.48 -11.71 84.99
CA LEU A 428 -123.24 -10.80 84.11
C LEU A 428 -122.47 -9.53 83.75
N GLY A 429 -121.25 -9.35 84.26
CA GLY A 429 -120.39 -8.21 83.94
C GLY A 429 -120.99 -6.86 84.37
N PHE A 430 -121.59 -6.79 85.56
CA PHE A 430 -122.19 -5.54 86.05
C PHE A 430 -121.14 -4.44 86.15
N SER A 431 -121.49 -3.23 85.68
CA SER A 431 -120.63 -2.05 85.82
C SER A 431 -120.54 -1.59 87.28
N ASP A 432 -119.51 -0.82 87.64
CA ASP A 432 -119.29 -0.38 89.02
C ASP A 432 -120.42 0.52 89.54
N GLU A 433 -121.12 1.27 88.68
CA GLU A 433 -122.32 2.04 89.02
C GLU A 433 -123.48 1.13 89.45
N ASP A 434 -123.64 -0.03 88.81
CA ASP A 434 -124.70 -0.99 89.14
C ASP A 434 -124.39 -1.76 90.41
N LYS A 435 -123.12 -2.10 90.65
CA LYS A 435 -122.64 -2.65 91.95
C LYS A 435 -122.92 -1.69 93.10
N GLN A 436 -122.85 -0.38 92.85
CA GLN A 436 -123.15 0.66 93.83
C GLN A 436 -124.65 0.80 94.10
N ARG A 437 -125.50 0.67 93.06
CA ARG A 437 -126.97 0.68 93.19
C ARG A 437 -127.55 -0.52 93.96
N ILE A 438 -126.87 -1.67 93.96
CA ILE A 438 -127.31 -2.90 94.65
C ILE A 438 -126.63 -3.15 96.00
N GLY A 439 -125.92 -2.16 96.56
CA GLY A 439 -125.44 -2.18 97.95
C GLY A 439 -124.25 -3.11 98.25
N VAL A 440 -123.49 -3.51 97.23
CA VAL A 440 -122.33 -4.44 97.38
C VAL A 440 -121.01 -3.70 97.57
N ALA A 441 -120.89 -2.47 97.07
CA ALA A 441 -119.62 -1.75 96.96
C ALA A 441 -119.17 -1.00 98.23
N GLN A 442 -118.76 -1.72 99.30
CA GLN A 442 -118.00 -1.11 100.40
C GLN A 442 -117.13 -2.10 101.22
N GLN A 443 -116.02 -2.60 100.66
CA GLN A 443 -114.82 -3.08 101.40
C GLN A 443 -113.68 -3.55 100.47
N GLY A 444 -112.43 -3.18 100.78
CA GLY A 444 -111.21 -3.89 100.34
C GLY A 444 -110.32 -3.19 99.30
N ALA A 445 -109.09 -2.83 99.69
CA ALA A 445 -108.04 -2.29 98.81
C ALA A 445 -106.70 -3.03 98.99
N GLY A 446 -105.89 -3.15 97.93
CA GLY A 446 -104.51 -3.67 97.92
C GLY A 446 -104.19 -4.43 96.61
N LYS A 447 -103.09 -4.23 95.87
CA LYS A 447 -101.64 -4.04 96.12
C LYS A 447 -100.85 -5.33 95.76
N GLY A 448 -99.96 -5.27 94.76
CA GLY A 448 -99.07 -6.39 94.38
C GLY A 448 -97.99 -6.01 93.36
N VAL A 449 -96.73 -6.38 93.62
CA VAL A 449 -95.52 -6.07 92.83
C VAL A 449 -94.52 -7.23 92.91
N VAL A 450 -93.95 -7.67 91.78
CA VAL A 450 -92.66 -8.40 91.63
C VAL A 450 -92.26 -8.25 90.15
N ARG A 451 -91.07 -7.79 89.70
CA ARG A 451 -89.64 -7.90 90.11
C ARG A 451 -88.91 -9.09 89.46
N GLY A 452 -87.93 -8.80 88.61
CA GLY A 452 -86.95 -9.74 88.06
C GLY A 452 -85.85 -9.00 87.26
N VAL A 453 -84.58 -9.18 87.63
CA VAL A 453 -83.39 -8.55 87.04
C VAL A 453 -82.24 -9.56 87.01
N LEU A 454 -81.59 -9.74 85.85
CA LEU A 454 -80.21 -10.25 85.55
C LEU A 454 -80.17 -10.50 84.01
N GLY A 455 -79.07 -10.58 83.26
CA GLY A 455 -77.61 -10.53 83.54
C GLY A 455 -76.80 -10.67 82.23
N ILE A 456 -75.47 -10.57 82.27
CA ILE A 456 -74.52 -10.27 81.15
C ILE A 456 -73.30 -11.23 81.23
N PRO A 457 -72.43 -11.55 80.22
CA PRO A 457 -72.28 -11.15 78.78
C PRO A 457 -72.15 -12.32 77.76
N GLY A 458 -71.85 -12.03 76.47
CA GLY A 458 -70.54 -12.45 75.91
C GLY A 458 -70.41 -13.41 74.69
N ARG A 459 -69.61 -12.95 73.71
CA ARG A 459 -68.62 -13.67 72.86
C ARG A 459 -68.50 -15.21 73.05
N LEU A 460 -68.58 -15.98 71.97
CA LEU A 460 -67.97 -17.32 71.89
C LEU A 460 -66.89 -17.37 70.80
N VAL A 461 -65.66 -17.65 71.25
CA VAL A 461 -64.53 -18.12 70.45
C VAL A 461 -64.17 -19.52 70.99
N GLY A 462 -63.97 -20.48 70.11
CA GLY A 462 -63.34 -21.79 70.31
C GLY A 462 -62.97 -22.32 68.92
N GLY A 463 -61.80 -22.92 68.66
CA GLY A 463 -60.95 -23.74 69.55
C GLY A 463 -61.48 -25.18 69.52
N LEU A 464 -60.74 -26.23 69.12
CA LEU A 464 -59.28 -26.48 69.14
C LEU A 464 -58.92 -27.59 68.10
N TRP A 465 -57.73 -28.19 68.21
CA TRP A 465 -57.10 -29.31 67.45
C TRP A 465 -56.32 -28.83 66.19
N SER A 466 -55.00 -29.04 66.04
CA SER A 466 -53.96 -29.63 66.91
C SER A 466 -52.57 -29.02 66.58
N GLY A 467 -51.65 -28.92 67.55
CA GLY A 467 -50.28 -28.36 67.35
C GLY A 467 -49.22 -29.38 66.90
N GLY A 468 -47.92 -29.06 66.82
CA GLY A 468 -47.22 -27.78 67.06
C GLY A 468 -45.67 -27.92 67.13
N SER A 469 -44.94 -26.79 67.12
CA SER A 469 -43.46 -26.61 67.30
C SER A 469 -42.50 -27.25 66.26
N ALA A 470 -41.31 -26.70 65.94
CA ALA A 470 -40.58 -25.56 66.52
C ALA A 470 -39.71 -24.77 65.50
N GLU A 471 -39.41 -23.52 65.87
CA GLU A 471 -38.29 -22.61 65.51
C GLU A 471 -37.28 -22.98 64.39
N SER A 472 -37.13 -22.12 63.37
CA SER A 472 -36.05 -21.09 63.31
C SER A 472 -35.74 -20.54 61.89
N ASN A 473 -35.35 -19.26 61.84
CA ASN A 473 -34.60 -18.54 60.79
C ASN A 473 -35.00 -18.57 59.30
N ALA A 474 -35.48 -17.38 58.87
CA ALA A 474 -34.93 -16.54 57.80
C ALA A 474 -35.09 -16.89 56.30
N ASN A 475 -35.29 -15.79 55.55
CA ASN A 475 -35.18 -15.58 54.10
C ASN A 475 -36.28 -16.09 53.15
N MET A 476 -37.00 -15.08 52.64
CA MET A 476 -37.39 -14.88 51.23
C MET A 476 -38.52 -15.71 50.62
N ALA A 477 -39.24 -15.02 49.72
CA ALA A 477 -40.26 -15.53 48.80
C ALA A 477 -41.48 -16.22 49.44
N SER A 478 -42.54 -15.44 49.66
CA SER A 478 -43.91 -15.95 49.67
C SER A 478 -44.80 -15.08 48.78
N GLU A 479 -44.93 -15.49 47.51
CA GLU A 479 -46.27 -15.50 46.92
C GLU A 479 -47.21 -16.28 47.85
N ASN A 480 -48.50 -15.95 47.88
CA ASN A 480 -49.50 -16.37 48.89
C ASN A 480 -49.56 -15.55 50.20
N GLN A 481 -49.25 -14.25 50.18
CA GLN A 481 -49.86 -13.34 51.17
C GLN A 481 -51.37 -13.27 50.91
N SER A 482 -52.19 -13.55 51.94
CA SER A 482 -53.64 -13.50 51.79
C SER A 482 -54.10 -12.05 51.56
N PHE A 483 -55.18 -11.87 50.79
CA PHE A 483 -55.82 -10.56 50.63
C PHE A 483 -56.20 -9.92 51.98
N ALA A 484 -56.48 -10.76 53.00
CA ALA A 484 -56.70 -10.32 54.37
C ALA A 484 -55.43 -9.73 55.02
N ASP A 485 -54.25 -10.32 54.77
CA ASP A 485 -52.98 -9.84 55.32
C ASP A 485 -52.56 -8.53 54.63
N LEU A 486 -52.75 -8.44 53.30
CA LEU A 486 -52.56 -7.19 52.56
C LEU A 486 -53.54 -6.08 53.00
N TRP A 487 -54.77 -6.43 53.39
CA TRP A 487 -55.70 -5.47 54.00
C TRP A 487 -55.30 -5.07 55.42
N VAL A 488 -54.74 -5.99 56.22
CA VAL A 488 -54.21 -5.66 57.55
C VAL A 488 -52.98 -4.76 57.43
N ASP A 489 -52.05 -5.04 56.53
CA ASP A 489 -50.89 -4.18 56.24
C ASP A 489 -51.32 -2.82 55.67
N PHE A 490 -52.32 -2.78 54.79
CA PHE A 490 -52.89 -1.52 54.29
C PHE A 490 -53.54 -0.71 55.41
N LEU A 491 -54.34 -1.33 56.28
CA LEU A 491 -54.96 -0.66 57.43
C LEU A 491 -53.93 -0.18 58.45
N LEU A 492 -52.92 -1.00 58.77
CA LEU A 492 -51.81 -0.61 59.65
C LEU A 492 -51.03 0.56 59.06
N LYS A 493 -50.71 0.51 57.76
CA LYS A 493 -50.01 1.58 57.05
C LYS A 493 -50.84 2.85 56.89
N GLU A 494 -52.15 2.74 56.69
CA GLU A 494 -53.06 3.89 56.68
C GLU A 494 -53.21 4.52 58.07
N THR A 495 -53.22 3.72 59.14
CA THR A 495 -53.16 4.24 60.52
C THR A 495 -51.80 4.89 60.84
N GLU A 496 -50.69 4.31 60.40
CA GLU A 496 -49.35 4.87 60.60
C GLU A 496 -49.16 6.18 59.78
N GLU A 497 -49.69 6.24 58.56
CA GLU A 497 -49.69 7.48 57.77
C GLU A 497 -50.64 8.55 58.33
N ARG A 498 -51.80 8.18 58.91
CA ARG A 498 -52.64 9.13 59.66
C ARG A 498 -51.90 9.68 60.87
N GLU A 499 -51.31 8.82 61.69
CA GLU A 499 -50.56 9.23 62.89
C GLU A 499 -49.36 10.11 62.54
N LYS A 500 -48.65 9.80 61.44
CA LYS A 500 -47.56 10.65 60.91
C LYS A 500 -48.04 11.98 60.33
N ARG A 501 -49.19 12.04 59.65
CA ARG A 501 -49.77 13.31 59.16
C ARG A 501 -50.28 14.19 60.31
N GLU A 502 -51.01 13.61 61.26
CA GLU A 502 -51.50 14.33 62.45
C GLU A 502 -50.33 14.83 63.32
N SER A 503 -49.23 14.08 63.39
CA SER A 503 -47.97 14.53 64.04
C SER A 503 -47.24 15.64 63.27
N ALA A 504 -47.32 15.66 61.94
CA ALA A 504 -46.67 16.67 61.10
C ALA A 504 -47.50 17.97 60.97
N GLU A 505 -48.83 17.91 60.99
CA GLU A 505 -49.70 19.09 60.98
C GLU A 505 -49.68 19.84 62.32
N ALA A 506 -49.49 19.16 63.45
CA ALA A 506 -49.35 19.79 64.75
C ALA A 506 -48.09 20.69 64.89
N ILE A 507 -47.03 20.42 64.12
CA ILE A 507 -45.76 21.16 64.18
C ILE A 507 -45.77 22.39 63.24
N ASN A 508 -46.49 22.31 62.12
CA ASN A 508 -46.50 23.36 61.09
C ASN A 508 -47.55 24.47 61.30
N ALA A 509 -48.38 24.38 62.33
CA ALA A 509 -49.48 25.33 62.60
C ALA A 509 -49.10 26.58 63.44
N SER A 510 -47.81 26.84 63.70
CA SER A 510 -47.36 27.88 64.66
C SER A 510 -46.60 29.08 64.09
N ASN A 511 -46.33 29.16 62.77
CA ASN A 511 -45.64 30.31 62.18
C ASN A 511 -45.98 30.53 60.70
N GLY A 512 -46.52 31.71 60.36
CA GLY A 512 -46.63 32.17 58.97
C GLY A 512 -47.98 32.76 58.56
N ASP A 513 -48.36 33.92 59.11
CA ASP A 513 -49.46 34.75 58.56
C ASP A 513 -48.91 35.86 57.62
N ALA A 514 -49.77 36.38 56.75
CA ALA A 514 -49.54 37.41 55.70
C ALA A 514 -48.63 36.99 54.51
N ARG A 515 -49.17 36.71 53.30
CA ARG A 515 -49.75 37.65 52.27
C ARG A 515 -48.68 38.52 51.57
N THR A 516 -48.66 38.74 50.26
CA THR A 516 -49.62 38.47 49.14
C THR A 516 -48.96 38.70 47.78
N ASN A 517 -49.40 37.95 46.74
CA ASN A 517 -49.48 38.32 45.30
C ASN A 517 -48.16 38.67 44.55
N ALA A 518 -47.99 38.48 43.23
CA ALA A 518 -48.91 38.06 42.17
C ALA A 518 -48.18 37.32 41.01
N THR A 519 -48.98 36.75 40.09
CA THR A 519 -48.68 36.49 38.66
C THR A 519 -47.45 35.65 38.28
N GLY A 520 -47.76 34.47 37.74
CA GLY A 520 -46.81 33.50 37.22
C GLY A 520 -45.86 33.97 36.12
N ALA A 521 -44.71 33.32 36.10
CA ALA A 521 -44.04 32.85 34.90
C ALA A 521 -43.26 31.58 35.27
N ALA A 522 -43.13 30.65 34.31
CA ALA A 522 -42.20 29.55 34.46
C ALA A 522 -40.77 30.07 34.36
N PHE A 523 -39.98 29.75 35.39
CA PHE A 523 -38.54 29.87 35.48
C PHE A 523 -38.09 28.50 36.06
N SER A 524 -36.96 27.87 35.75
CA SER A 524 -35.76 28.23 34.99
C SER A 524 -34.75 27.06 35.16
N PHE A 525 -33.49 27.05 34.74
CA PHE A 525 -32.65 27.90 33.87
C PHE A 525 -31.58 26.94 33.31
N SER A 526 -31.26 27.03 32.02
CA SER A 526 -29.94 26.62 31.53
C SER A 526 -29.13 27.88 31.27
N GLN A 527 -28.20 28.22 32.16
CA GLN A 527 -27.12 29.14 31.83
C GLN A 527 -25.97 29.07 32.84
N LEU A 528 -24.75 28.95 32.33
CA LEU A 528 -23.71 29.93 32.62
C LEU A 528 -22.66 29.91 31.50
N SER A 529 -22.31 31.10 31.04
CA SER A 529 -21.31 31.41 30.01
C SER A 529 -20.28 32.37 30.66
N PRO A 530 -19.52 33.23 29.95
CA PRO A 530 -18.40 32.93 29.07
C PRO A 530 -17.08 33.70 29.43
N SER A 531 -16.01 33.37 28.68
CA SER A 531 -14.88 34.17 28.12
C SER A 531 -14.60 35.63 28.60
N PRO A 532 -13.33 36.12 28.57
CA PRO A 532 -12.73 36.61 27.30
C PRO A 532 -11.18 36.58 27.10
N ASN A 533 -10.76 36.07 25.93
CA ASN A 533 -10.00 36.78 24.87
C ASN A 533 -8.58 37.38 25.11
N GLN A 534 -7.52 36.85 24.44
CA GLN A 534 -6.78 37.50 23.31
C GLN A 534 -5.38 36.89 22.98
N ASN A 535 -5.16 36.63 21.67
CA ASN A 535 -3.93 36.75 20.84
C ASN A 535 -2.61 35.96 21.10
N SER A 536 -2.03 35.53 19.96
CA SER A 536 -0.80 34.74 19.63
C SER A 536 0.54 35.24 20.23
N PRO A 537 1.70 34.50 20.18
CA PRO A 537 2.09 33.41 19.25
C PRO A 537 2.81 32.16 19.91
N PRO A 538 3.23 31.13 19.14
CA PRO A 538 3.85 29.91 19.69
C PRO A 538 5.40 29.88 19.61
N LEU A 539 6.07 29.31 20.63
CA LEU A 539 7.44 28.77 20.49
C LEU A 539 7.81 27.76 21.60
N SER A 540 8.37 26.62 21.17
CA SER A 540 9.44 25.77 21.76
C SER A 540 9.62 25.50 23.27
N GLN A 541 10.03 24.24 23.54
CA GLN A 541 10.64 23.67 24.77
C GLN A 541 9.75 23.57 26.03
N GLY A 542 9.73 22.47 26.79
CA GLY A 542 10.35 21.15 26.60
C GLY A 542 10.41 20.32 27.91
N ASN A 543 10.59 19.00 27.76
CA ASN A 543 11.03 17.98 28.74
C ASN A 543 10.08 17.33 29.79
N ILE A 544 10.07 15.97 29.74
CA ILE A 544 10.15 15.00 30.87
C ILE A 544 8.84 14.82 31.71
N GLN A 545 8.29 13.62 31.95
CA GLN A 545 8.67 12.22 31.67
C GLN A 545 7.43 11.31 31.71
N GLN A 546 7.34 10.28 30.85
CA GLN A 546 7.12 8.87 31.23
C GLN A 546 7.08 7.97 29.98
N SER A 547 7.44 6.70 30.15
CA SER A 547 7.63 5.71 29.10
C SER A 547 6.44 4.76 28.99
N ASP A 548 6.14 4.27 27.79
CA ASP A 548 6.52 2.91 27.37
C ASP A 548 6.19 2.68 25.88
N HIS A 549 6.81 1.67 25.29
CA HIS A 549 6.91 1.46 23.85
C HIS A 549 5.74 0.66 23.25
N SER A 550 5.35 0.98 22.02
CA SER A 550 5.35 0.03 20.88
C SER A 550 5.09 0.75 19.57
N ASP A 551 5.78 0.33 18.51
CA ASP A 551 6.01 1.13 17.31
C ASP A 551 4.85 1.10 16.30
N SER A 552 4.62 2.24 15.64
CA SER A 552 3.65 2.40 14.56
C SER A 552 4.37 2.81 13.28
N GLU A 553 4.77 1.82 12.49
CA GLU A 553 5.43 2.02 11.20
C GLU A 553 4.45 1.86 10.03
N PHE A 554 3.65 2.90 9.76
CA PHE A 554 3.07 3.11 8.43
C PHE A 554 3.30 4.55 7.99
N SER A 555 4.38 4.75 7.25
CA SER A 555 4.77 6.03 6.67
C SER A 555 3.77 6.45 5.58
N THR A 556 2.95 7.45 5.88
CA THR A 556 1.97 8.01 4.94
C THR A 556 2.67 8.90 3.90
N VAL A 557 2.65 8.51 2.63
CA VAL A 557 3.22 9.31 1.53
C VAL A 557 2.29 10.51 1.22
N PRO A 558 2.81 11.75 1.07
CA PRO A 558 1.97 12.91 0.74
C PRO A 558 1.48 12.87 -0.72
N LEU A 559 0.20 13.17 -0.94
CA LEU A 559 -0.37 13.39 -2.27
C LEU A 559 -0.41 14.89 -2.62
N THR A 560 0.38 15.34 -3.59
CA THR A 560 0.11 16.57 -4.35
C THR A 560 0.61 16.48 -5.81
N SER A 561 -0.32 16.58 -6.77
CA SER A 561 -0.21 17.15 -8.15
C SER A 561 0.92 16.63 -9.07
N SER A 562 0.64 16.07 -10.26
CA SER A 562 0.12 16.74 -11.48
C SER A 562 0.90 18.03 -11.81
N GLU A 563 1.42 18.28 -13.01
CA GLU A 563 1.04 17.81 -14.35
C GLU A 563 2.20 18.16 -15.32
N HIS A 564 2.55 17.30 -16.29
CA HIS A 564 3.50 17.69 -17.35
C HIS A 564 2.99 17.24 -18.73
N SER A 565 2.14 18.08 -19.31
CA SER A 565 1.67 17.94 -20.69
C SER A 565 2.75 18.38 -21.68
N PHE A 566 3.14 17.49 -22.59
CA PHE A 566 3.86 17.88 -23.79
C PHE A 566 2.90 18.57 -24.75
N GLN A 567 3.02 19.89 -24.92
CA GLN A 567 2.32 20.60 -25.97
C GLN A 567 3.29 21.36 -26.88
N VAL A 568 3.40 20.86 -28.11
CA VAL A 568 4.11 21.51 -29.22
C VAL A 568 3.41 22.83 -29.55
N SER A 569 4.13 23.94 -29.54
CA SER A 569 3.74 25.15 -30.27
C SER A 569 4.93 26.04 -30.62
N LYS A 570 4.89 26.55 -31.86
CA LYS A 570 5.87 27.49 -32.41
C LYS A 570 5.80 28.83 -31.67
N LEU A 571 6.94 29.54 -31.57
CA LEU A 571 7.08 30.92 -32.03
C LEU A 571 8.55 31.41 -31.97
N LEU A 572 8.96 32.14 -33.01
CA LEU A 572 10.17 32.97 -33.03
C LEU A 572 9.99 34.20 -32.12
N PRO A 573 11.09 34.83 -31.66
CA PRO A 573 11.48 36.08 -32.31
C PRO A 573 13.00 36.33 -32.46
N ARG A 574 13.31 37.29 -33.35
CA ARG A 574 14.58 38.03 -33.53
C ARG A 574 15.31 38.29 -32.20
N TYR A 575 16.63 38.23 -32.13
CA TYR A 575 17.60 38.95 -32.98
C TYR A 575 18.85 38.13 -33.34
#